data_AF-A0A1D1Y3Y2-F1
#
_entry.id   AF-A0A1D1Y3Y2-F1
#
_cell.length_a   1.000
_cell.length_b   1.000
_cell.length_c   1.000
_cell.angle_alpha   90.00
_cell.angle_beta   90.00
_cell.angle_gamma   90.00
#
_symmetry.space_group_name_H-M   'P 1'
#
loop_
_entity.id
_entity.type
_entity.pdbx_description
1 polymer ?
#
loop_
_entity_poly.entity_id
_entity_poly.type
_entity_poly.pdbx_seq_one_letter_code
_entity_poly.pdbx_strand_id
1 'polypeptide(L)'
;MVLAESFESEQFRKCIRHIFRREENDPLNMNFDATIEIVTTKEIKISGALGPCMSLKRRNSSVSDQEVGEGGSCSWKLGTINSKTCIAFFFQVSGDQSVQPEPVFFIQFMTRYCHGISGIRLRVTTVARRWVGSRSPEIAAGFDQEAAAAVVARLAIHRAAECHARDVIRWLDDMLIRFTSKFGDYIPEDPSSFRFSSSFSLYPQFMYYLRRSQFIDIFNSSPDETAFFRLMLNRERVTECLIMIQPTLFQYSFDGPPIPVLLDISSISPDVILLFDSYFYVVIHYGSKIAQWRKLGYDKDPNHENLRKLLEAPELDAAALVAERIPVPKLIKCDQYGSQARFLLAKLNPSSTQKTQTVDGSDIIFTDDISLQVFIEHLQALAVRG
;
A
#
# COMPACT_ATOMS: atom_id res chain seq x y z
N MET A 1 -12.08 13.19 -1.82
CA MET A 1 -13.18 12.49 -2.50
C MET A 1 -13.70 11.42 -1.55
N VAL A 2 -15.02 11.28 -1.42
CA VAL A 2 -15.69 10.29 -0.57
C VAL A 2 -16.62 9.49 -1.46
N LEU A 3 -16.47 8.16 -1.48
CA LEU A 3 -17.41 7.25 -2.13
C LEU A 3 -18.29 6.64 -1.03
N ALA A 4 -19.60 6.82 -1.14
CA ALA A 4 -20.56 6.34 -0.16
C ALA A 4 -21.88 5.97 -0.83
N GLU A 5 -22.59 4.98 -0.28
CA GLU A 5 -23.88 4.51 -0.81
C GLU A 5 -25.01 5.56 -0.65
N SER A 6 -24.93 6.40 0.40
CA SER A 6 -25.91 7.46 0.68
C SER A 6 -25.28 8.58 1.51
N PHE A 7 -25.80 9.81 1.35
CA PHE A 7 -25.45 10.96 2.19
C PHE A 7 -25.90 10.80 3.65
N GLU A 8 -26.89 9.94 3.90
CA GLU A 8 -27.38 9.64 5.25
C GLU A 8 -26.46 8.66 5.99
N SER A 9 -25.58 7.97 5.27
CA SER A 9 -24.66 6.98 5.85
C SER A 9 -23.74 7.62 6.89
N GLU A 10 -23.48 6.88 7.96
CA GLU A 10 -22.54 7.31 9.00
C GLU A 10 -21.14 7.51 8.43
N GLN A 11 -20.74 6.68 7.46
CA GLN A 11 -19.47 6.79 6.74
C GLN A 11 -19.33 8.17 6.07
N PHE A 12 -20.32 8.60 5.28
CA PHE A 12 -20.30 9.91 4.63
C PHE A 12 -20.25 11.05 5.65
N ARG A 13 -21.13 11.01 6.67
CA ARG A 13 -21.23 12.05 7.70
C ARG A 13 -19.93 12.17 8.50
N LYS A 14 -19.29 11.05 8.87
CA LYS A 14 -17.99 11.03 9.54
C LYS A 14 -16.88 11.56 8.64
N CYS A 15 -16.85 11.18 7.35
CA CYS A 15 -15.86 11.71 6.41
C CYS A 15 -15.93 13.24 6.33
N ILE A 16 -17.12 13.82 6.16
CA ILE A 16 -17.29 15.27 6.07
C ILE A 16 -16.84 15.96 7.37
N ARG A 17 -17.26 15.45 8.54
CA ARG A 17 -16.80 16.01 9.83
C ARG A 17 -15.28 15.95 9.98
N HIS A 18 -14.65 14.86 9.56
CA HIS A 18 -13.21 14.70 9.66
C HIS A 18 -12.48 15.67 8.71
N ILE A 19 -12.95 15.81 7.46
CA ILE A 19 -12.36 16.74 6.49
C ILE A 19 -12.32 18.18 7.04
N PHE A 20 -13.35 18.62 7.75
CA PHE A 20 -13.43 19.95 8.34
C PHE A 20 -13.06 19.99 9.84
N ARG A 21 -12.35 18.97 10.34
CA ARG A 21 -11.87 18.95 11.73
C ARG A 21 -10.89 20.11 11.93
N ARG A 22 -11.07 20.81 13.06
CA ARG A 22 -10.20 21.89 13.50
C ARG A 22 -9.29 21.38 14.61
N GLU A 23 -8.04 21.83 14.61
CA GLU A 23 -7.11 21.65 15.72
C GLU A 23 -7.09 22.94 16.55
N GLU A 24 -6.73 22.87 17.84
CA GLU A 24 -6.89 23.99 18.79
C GLU A 24 -6.28 25.32 18.31
N ASN A 25 -5.24 25.28 17.47
CA ASN A 25 -4.53 26.45 16.94
C ASN A 25 -4.59 26.61 15.40
N ASP A 26 -5.23 25.69 14.66
CA ASP A 26 -5.34 25.76 13.20
C ASP A 26 -6.81 25.78 12.76
N PRO A 27 -7.29 26.88 12.12
CA PRO A 27 -8.69 27.01 11.74
C PRO A 27 -9.20 25.86 10.86
N LEU A 28 -8.34 25.18 10.09
CA LEU A 28 -8.63 23.95 9.35
C LEU A 28 -7.33 23.19 9.04
N ASN A 29 -7.28 21.87 9.21
CA ASN A 29 -6.13 21.02 8.82
C ASN A 29 -6.08 20.78 7.29
N MET A 30 -6.10 21.86 6.51
CA MET A 30 -5.97 21.85 5.06
C MET A 30 -5.31 23.15 4.57
N ASN A 31 -4.47 23.00 3.56
CA ASN A 31 -3.72 24.09 2.96
C ASN A 31 -4.04 24.17 1.47
N PHE A 32 -3.99 25.37 0.90
CA PHE A 32 -4.47 25.63 -0.46
C PHE A 32 -3.40 26.25 -1.34
N ASP A 33 -3.66 26.26 -2.64
CA ASP A 33 -2.83 26.92 -3.67
C ASP A 33 -1.34 26.58 -3.53
N ALA A 34 -1.04 25.29 -3.39
CA ALA A 34 0.31 24.85 -3.16
C ALA A 34 1.09 24.78 -4.49
N THR A 35 2.31 25.28 -4.48
CA THR A 35 3.29 25.14 -5.55
C THR A 35 4.52 24.45 -4.99
N ILE A 36 4.93 23.35 -5.60
CA ILE A 36 6.16 22.63 -5.27
C ILE A 36 7.17 22.94 -6.37
N GLU A 37 8.35 23.39 -5.99
CA GLU A 37 9.50 23.56 -6.88
C GLU A 37 10.65 22.68 -6.39
N ILE A 38 11.33 22.04 -7.33
CA ILE A 38 12.43 21.13 -7.04
C ILE A 38 13.71 21.65 -7.68
N VAL A 39 14.75 21.73 -6.86
CA VAL A 39 16.11 22.08 -7.26
C VAL A 39 17.01 20.88 -6.99
N THR A 40 17.84 20.52 -7.96
CA THR A 40 18.75 19.36 -7.88
C THR A 40 20.17 19.77 -8.25
N THR A 41 21.15 19.02 -7.75
CA THR A 41 22.51 19.02 -8.32
C THR A 41 22.45 18.66 -9.81
N LYS A 42 23.36 19.22 -10.63
CA LYS A 42 23.32 19.19 -12.10
C LYS A 42 23.18 17.79 -12.71
N GLU A 43 23.77 16.79 -12.05
CA GLU A 43 23.83 15.39 -12.46
C GLU A 43 22.50 14.67 -12.22
N ILE A 44 21.62 15.20 -11.37
CA ILE A 44 20.29 14.64 -11.11
C ILE A 44 19.25 15.40 -11.92
N LYS A 45 18.64 14.73 -12.89
CA LYS A 45 17.50 15.27 -13.66
C LYS A 45 16.18 14.84 -13.05
N ILE A 46 15.17 15.69 -13.20
CA ILE A 46 13.80 15.47 -12.73
C ILE A 46 12.97 14.94 -13.89
N SER A 47 12.48 13.71 -13.78
CA SER A 47 11.68 13.04 -14.82
C SER A 47 10.19 13.35 -14.70
N GLY A 48 9.69 13.60 -13.49
CA GLY A 48 8.29 13.96 -13.29
C GLY A 48 7.76 13.56 -11.92
N ALA A 49 6.43 13.52 -11.82
CA ALA A 49 5.74 13.26 -10.57
C ALA A 49 4.49 12.39 -10.76
N LEU A 50 4.18 11.56 -9.76
CA LEU A 50 2.90 10.87 -9.62
C LEU A 50 2.25 11.22 -8.28
N GLY A 51 1.07 11.83 -8.36
CA GLY A 51 0.28 12.23 -7.20
C GLY A 51 -0.80 13.24 -7.60
N PRO A 52 -1.51 13.84 -6.64
CA PRO A 52 -2.54 14.85 -6.90
C PRO A 52 -1.92 16.23 -7.23
N CYS A 53 -1.12 16.29 -8.28
CA CYS A 53 -0.43 17.49 -8.74
C CYS A 53 -0.55 17.68 -10.25
N MET A 54 -0.36 18.90 -10.72
CA MET A 54 -0.33 19.24 -12.14
C MET A 54 0.98 19.95 -12.48
N SER A 55 1.62 19.51 -13.56
CA SER A 55 2.86 20.14 -14.05
C SER A 55 2.62 21.59 -14.47
N LEU A 56 3.47 22.52 -14.00
CA LEU A 56 3.44 23.92 -14.46
C LEU A 56 4.23 24.15 -15.74
N LYS A 57 4.79 23.08 -16.34
CA LYS A 57 5.58 23.11 -17.57
C LYS A 57 6.73 24.13 -17.54
N ARG A 58 7.23 24.44 -16.35
CA ARG A 58 8.46 25.22 -16.14
C ARG A 58 9.66 24.32 -16.35
N ARG A 59 10.46 24.59 -17.37
CA ARG A 59 11.67 23.82 -17.69
C ARG A 59 12.94 24.61 -17.35
N ASN A 60 13.96 23.88 -16.91
CA ASN A 60 15.32 24.37 -16.72
C ASN A 60 16.30 23.22 -17.03
N SER A 61 17.60 23.45 -16.82
CA SER A 61 18.65 22.45 -17.07
C SER A 61 18.53 21.17 -16.22
N SER A 62 17.70 21.16 -15.17
CA SER A 62 17.50 20.01 -14.28
C SER A 62 16.32 19.14 -14.71
N VAL A 63 15.54 19.50 -15.73
CA VAL A 63 14.40 18.70 -16.21
C VAL A 63 14.89 17.65 -17.21
N SER A 64 14.50 16.38 -17.02
CA SER A 64 14.81 15.29 -17.96
C SER A 64 13.91 15.36 -19.21
N ASP A 65 14.41 14.84 -20.33
CA ASP A 65 13.61 14.57 -21.53
C ASP A 65 12.81 13.25 -21.41
N GLN A 66 13.19 12.36 -20.49
CA GLN A 66 12.43 11.14 -20.19
C GLN A 66 11.37 11.45 -19.12
N GLU A 67 10.14 11.66 -19.56
CA GLU A 67 9.02 12.01 -18.70
C GLU A 67 8.39 10.79 -18.01
N VAL A 68 8.00 10.96 -16.74
CA VAL A 68 7.20 9.99 -15.97
C VAL A 68 6.03 10.71 -15.32
N GLY A 69 4.80 10.30 -15.63
CA GLY A 69 3.59 10.93 -15.10
C GLY A 69 3.49 12.40 -15.50
N GLU A 70 3.32 13.28 -14.51
CA GLU A 70 3.32 14.73 -14.69
C GLU A 70 4.77 15.25 -14.88
N GLY A 71 5.32 14.99 -16.07
CA GLY A 71 6.68 15.35 -16.45
C GLY A 71 6.85 16.73 -17.06
N GLY A 72 8.04 16.95 -17.61
CA GLY A 72 8.39 18.16 -18.37
C GLY A 72 8.42 19.42 -17.51
N SER A 73 8.66 19.30 -16.20
CA SER A 73 8.77 20.46 -15.32
C SER A 73 9.68 20.23 -14.11
N CYS A 74 10.16 21.33 -13.53
CA CYS A 74 10.72 21.40 -12.19
C CYS A 74 9.73 21.98 -11.15
N SER A 75 8.47 22.24 -11.53
CA SER A 75 7.47 22.84 -10.66
C SER A 75 6.05 22.31 -10.91
N TRP A 76 5.31 22.06 -9.83
CA TRP A 76 3.95 21.50 -9.85
C TRP A 76 3.00 22.29 -8.96
N LYS A 77 1.73 22.32 -9.35
CA LYS A 77 0.66 22.97 -8.62
C LYS A 77 -0.35 21.98 -8.06
N LEU A 78 -0.87 22.26 -6.87
CA LEU A 78 -1.90 21.48 -6.18
C LEU A 78 -2.97 22.42 -5.65
N GLY A 79 -4.24 22.08 -5.88
CA GLY A 79 -5.37 22.85 -5.34
C GLY A 79 -5.48 22.76 -3.82
N THR A 80 -5.18 21.59 -3.25
CA THR A 80 -5.26 21.35 -1.81
C THR A 80 -4.18 20.36 -1.38
N ILE A 81 -3.53 20.64 -0.24
CA ILE A 81 -2.60 19.73 0.41
C ILE A 81 -2.94 19.61 1.90
N ASN A 82 -2.70 18.44 2.48
CA ASN A 82 -2.76 18.23 3.92
C ASN A 82 -1.57 17.36 4.37
N SER A 83 -1.52 17.03 5.66
CA SER A 83 -0.44 16.21 6.24
C SER A 83 -0.33 14.79 5.64
N LYS A 84 -1.38 14.30 4.98
CA LYS A 84 -1.43 12.97 4.35
C LYS A 84 -1.11 13.00 2.84
N THR A 85 -1.11 14.16 2.19
CA THR A 85 -0.79 14.27 0.76
C THR A 85 0.66 13.88 0.48
N CYS A 86 0.86 12.82 -0.30
CA CYS A 86 2.16 12.30 -0.70
C CYS A 86 2.29 12.26 -2.23
N ILE A 87 3.42 12.74 -2.76
CA ILE A 87 3.74 12.76 -4.20
C ILE A 87 5.03 11.99 -4.40
N ALA A 88 5.06 11.11 -5.40
CA ALA A 88 6.26 10.41 -5.82
C ALA A 88 6.95 11.24 -6.91
N PHE A 89 8.18 11.68 -6.67
CA PHE A 89 9.00 12.37 -7.66
C PHE A 89 10.04 11.40 -8.25
N PHE A 90 10.18 11.42 -9.57
CA PHE A 90 11.08 10.54 -10.31
C PHE A 90 12.30 11.31 -10.77
N PHE A 91 13.46 10.70 -10.57
CA PHE A 91 14.75 11.30 -10.90
C PHE A 91 15.54 10.36 -11.80
N GLN A 92 16.36 10.96 -12.66
CA GLN A 92 17.29 10.27 -13.53
C GLN A 92 18.71 10.75 -13.23
N VAL A 93 19.62 9.79 -13.05
CA VAL A 93 21.05 10.07 -12.93
C VAL A 93 21.61 10.31 -14.34
N SER A 94 22.25 11.45 -14.56
CA SER A 94 22.91 11.79 -15.82
C SER A 94 24.16 10.91 -15.99
N GLY A 95 24.35 10.34 -17.18
CA GLY A 95 25.41 9.36 -17.46
C GLY A 95 26.82 9.94 -17.69
N ASP A 96 27.01 11.26 -17.63
CA ASP A 96 28.32 11.89 -17.83
C ASP A 96 29.22 11.66 -16.61
N GLN A 97 29.92 10.53 -16.60
CA GLN A 97 30.96 10.17 -15.63
C GLN A 97 32.30 10.91 -15.87
N SER A 98 32.32 11.92 -16.75
CA SER A 98 33.57 12.57 -17.22
C SER A 98 34.19 13.53 -16.19
N VAL A 99 33.44 13.90 -15.15
CA VAL A 99 33.91 14.72 -14.03
C VAL A 99 33.69 13.89 -12.77
N GLN A 100 34.67 13.82 -11.87
CA GLN A 100 34.44 13.20 -10.57
C GLN A 100 33.25 13.91 -9.91
N PRO A 101 32.11 13.24 -9.74
CA PRO A 101 30.96 13.88 -9.13
C PRO A 101 31.36 14.26 -7.71
N GLU A 102 30.99 15.47 -7.27
CA GLU A 102 31.02 15.86 -5.86
C GLU A 102 30.53 14.69 -5.02
N PRO A 103 31.11 14.39 -3.84
CA PRO A 103 30.82 13.14 -3.12
C PRO A 103 29.34 13.00 -2.70
N VAL A 104 28.59 14.10 -2.72
CA VAL A 104 27.21 14.22 -2.30
C VAL A 104 26.40 14.96 -3.36
N PHE A 105 25.20 14.48 -3.66
CA PHE A 105 24.19 15.24 -4.39
C PHE A 105 23.06 15.68 -3.47
N PHE A 106 22.38 16.76 -3.86
CA PHE A 106 21.31 17.39 -3.13
C PHE A 106 20.03 17.43 -3.97
N ILE A 107 18.91 17.25 -3.29
CA ILE A 107 17.58 17.51 -3.82
C ILE A 107 16.88 18.41 -2.81
N GLN A 108 16.43 19.57 -3.23
CA GLN A 108 15.68 20.52 -2.41
C GLN A 108 14.26 20.64 -2.94
N PHE A 109 13.31 20.42 -2.05
CA PHE A 109 11.87 20.61 -2.28
C PHE A 109 11.45 21.91 -1.61
N MET A 110 10.83 22.80 -2.37
CA MET A 110 10.29 24.07 -1.91
C MET A 110 8.78 24.09 -2.14
N THR A 111 8.01 23.95 -1.07
CA THR A 111 6.54 23.94 -1.12
C THR A 111 6.00 25.25 -0.59
N ARG A 112 5.54 26.13 -1.48
CA ARG A 112 4.83 27.37 -1.13
C ARG A 112 3.34 27.10 -1.10
N TYR A 113 2.62 27.51 -0.06
CA TYR A 113 1.18 27.27 0.07
C TYR A 113 0.50 28.31 0.97
N CYS A 114 -0.81 28.42 0.85
CA CYS A 114 -1.65 29.24 1.72
C CYS A 114 -2.08 28.42 2.95
N HIS A 115 -1.68 28.86 4.15
CA HIS A 115 -2.00 28.18 5.41
C HIS A 115 -3.23 28.81 6.06
N GLY A 116 -4.40 28.21 5.85
CA GLY A 116 -5.66 28.73 6.36
C GLY A 116 -5.82 30.24 6.08
N ILE A 117 -6.11 31.01 7.13
CA ILE A 117 -6.21 32.49 7.07
C ILE A 117 -4.84 33.17 7.35
N SER A 118 -3.86 32.41 7.85
CA SER A 118 -2.59 32.92 8.40
C SER A 118 -1.54 33.35 7.36
N GLY A 119 -1.91 33.39 6.08
CA GLY A 119 -1.04 33.84 5.00
C GLY A 119 -0.23 32.74 4.31
N ILE A 120 0.77 33.16 3.53
CA ILE A 120 1.56 32.28 2.68
C ILE A 120 2.75 31.72 3.47
N ARG A 121 2.96 30.42 3.41
CA ARG A 121 4.11 29.73 4.00
C ARG A 121 4.98 29.10 2.91
N LEU A 122 6.26 28.95 3.22
CA LEU A 122 7.23 28.20 2.43
C LEU A 122 7.83 27.10 3.30
N ARG A 123 7.63 25.84 2.91
CA ARG A 123 8.30 24.69 3.51
C ARG A 123 9.45 24.28 2.62
N VAL A 124 10.66 24.24 3.17
CA VAL A 124 11.87 23.81 2.46
C VAL A 124 12.36 22.52 3.09
N THR A 125 12.55 21.48 2.27
CA THR A 125 13.16 20.22 2.67
C THR A 125 14.36 19.96 1.77
N THR A 126 15.55 19.83 2.32
CA THR A 126 16.77 19.48 1.57
C THR A 126 17.24 18.12 2.00
N VAL A 127 17.39 17.21 1.03
CA VAL A 127 17.95 15.89 1.25
C VAL A 127 19.30 15.78 0.54
N ALA A 128 20.22 15.09 1.19
CA ALA A 128 21.56 14.82 0.68
C ALA A 128 21.78 13.30 0.62
N ARG A 129 22.45 12.83 -0.43
CA ARG A 129 22.83 11.42 -0.61
C ARG A 129 24.22 11.35 -1.23
N ARG A 130 24.96 10.28 -0.92
CA ARG A 130 26.30 10.06 -1.45
C ARG A 130 26.24 9.37 -2.80
N TRP A 131 27.18 9.71 -3.67
CA TRP A 131 27.42 8.91 -4.87
C TRP A 131 28.18 7.64 -4.51
N VAL A 132 27.84 6.56 -5.19
CA VAL A 132 28.52 5.28 -5.07
C VAL A 132 28.74 4.71 -6.46
N GLY A 133 29.81 3.92 -6.61
CA GLY A 133 30.07 3.21 -7.87
C GLY A 133 28.92 2.26 -8.22
N SER A 134 28.72 2.00 -9.50
CA SER A 134 27.59 1.20 -10.02
C SER A 134 27.49 -0.24 -9.49
N ARG A 135 28.60 -0.77 -8.96
CA ARG A 135 28.71 -2.11 -8.35
C ARG A 135 28.86 -2.07 -6.82
N SER A 136 28.66 -0.91 -6.20
CA SER A 136 28.78 -0.78 -4.74
C SER A 136 27.66 -1.57 -4.04
N PRO A 137 27.98 -2.39 -3.02
CA PRO A 137 26.97 -3.07 -2.22
C PRO A 137 26.06 -2.07 -1.46
N GLU A 138 26.49 -0.82 -1.29
CA GLU A 138 25.67 0.25 -0.69
C GLU A 138 24.39 0.53 -1.49
N ILE A 139 24.37 0.26 -2.81
CA ILE A 139 23.15 0.40 -3.63
C ILE A 139 22.08 -0.58 -3.16
N ALA A 140 22.46 -1.84 -2.94
CA ALA A 140 21.56 -2.88 -2.46
C ALA A 140 21.14 -2.61 -1.02
N ALA A 141 22.08 -2.21 -0.16
CA ALA A 141 21.81 -1.88 1.24
C ALA A 141 20.89 -0.64 1.40
N GLY A 142 20.95 0.30 0.46
CA GLY A 142 20.11 1.50 0.44
C GLY A 142 18.72 1.31 -0.16
N PHE A 143 18.36 0.08 -0.57
CA PHE A 143 17.04 -0.20 -1.13
C PHE A 143 15.96 -0.23 -0.05
N ASP A 144 14.93 0.59 -0.24
CA ASP A 144 13.73 0.62 0.59
C ASP A 144 12.61 -0.11 -0.14
N GLN A 145 12.37 -1.38 0.24
CA GLN A 145 11.36 -2.23 -0.38
C GLN A 145 9.93 -1.72 -0.21
N GLU A 146 9.64 -1.03 0.89
CA GLU A 146 8.33 -0.48 1.19
C GLU A 146 8.03 0.73 0.31
N ALA A 147 8.96 1.69 0.26
CA ALA A 147 8.87 2.83 -0.63
C ALA A 147 8.84 2.40 -2.11
N ALA A 148 9.66 1.41 -2.49
CA ALA A 148 9.66 0.85 -3.84
C ALA A 148 8.30 0.24 -4.20
N ALA A 149 7.69 -0.55 -3.31
CA ALA A 149 6.37 -1.13 -3.53
C ALA A 149 5.30 -0.05 -3.72
N ALA A 150 5.29 0.99 -2.89
CA ALA A 150 4.35 2.11 -3.01
C ALA A 150 4.54 2.89 -4.34
N VAL A 151 5.78 3.17 -4.74
CA VAL A 151 6.09 3.87 -6.01
C VAL A 151 5.72 3.02 -7.22
N VAL A 152 6.01 1.71 -7.19
CA VAL A 152 5.64 0.78 -8.26
C VAL A 152 4.13 0.64 -8.37
N ALA A 153 3.41 0.62 -7.25
CA ALA A 153 1.96 0.60 -7.26
C ALA A 153 1.38 1.87 -7.93
N ARG A 154 1.98 3.04 -7.69
CA ARG A 154 1.63 4.29 -8.40
C ARG A 154 1.92 4.22 -9.91
N LEU A 155 3.07 3.66 -10.29
CA LEU A 155 3.38 3.42 -11.70
C LEU A 155 2.41 2.43 -12.35
N ALA A 156 2.00 1.39 -11.64
CA ALA A 156 1.06 0.38 -12.12
C ALA A 156 -0.32 0.99 -12.38
N ILE A 157 -0.87 1.79 -11.45
CA ILE A 157 -2.16 2.46 -11.67
C ILE A 157 -2.10 3.54 -12.75
N HIS A 158 -0.94 4.21 -12.90
CA HIS A 158 -0.74 5.17 -13.98
C HIS A 158 -0.76 4.47 -15.34
N ARG A 159 -0.05 3.34 -15.49
CA ARG A 159 -0.14 2.50 -16.70
C ARG A 159 -1.54 1.94 -16.91
N ALA A 160 -2.22 1.52 -15.84
CA ALA A 160 -3.57 0.98 -15.92
C ALA A 160 -4.64 2.00 -16.31
N ALA A 161 -4.29 3.29 -16.46
CA ALA A 161 -5.15 4.30 -17.07
C ALA A 161 -5.24 4.15 -18.59
N GLU A 162 -4.20 3.59 -19.23
CA GLU A 162 -4.08 3.49 -20.69
C GLU A 162 -3.94 2.03 -21.18
N CYS A 163 -3.50 1.12 -20.31
CA CYS A 163 -3.26 -0.28 -20.64
C CYS A 163 -4.29 -1.22 -20.00
N HIS A 164 -4.50 -2.39 -20.61
CA HIS A 164 -5.30 -3.44 -20.01
C HIS A 164 -4.59 -4.08 -18.81
N ALA A 165 -5.37 -4.62 -17.86
CA ALA A 165 -4.86 -5.23 -16.64
C ALA A 165 -3.76 -6.28 -16.90
N ARG A 166 -3.95 -7.13 -17.91
CA ARG A 166 -2.97 -8.17 -18.30
C ARG A 166 -1.60 -7.60 -18.67
N ASP A 167 -1.58 -6.47 -19.39
CA ASP A 167 -0.33 -5.84 -19.83
C ASP A 167 0.40 -5.19 -18.65
N VAL A 168 -0.36 -4.60 -17.71
CA VAL A 168 0.19 -4.05 -16.47
C VAL A 168 0.78 -5.15 -15.58
N ILE A 169 0.08 -6.28 -15.45
CA ILE A 169 0.56 -7.45 -14.70
C ILE A 169 1.84 -7.99 -15.35
N ARG A 170 1.86 -8.15 -16.68
CA ARG A 170 3.08 -8.58 -17.39
C ARG A 170 4.24 -7.62 -17.17
N TRP A 171 3.98 -6.32 -17.23
CA TRP A 171 5.01 -5.31 -16.95
C TRP A 171 5.56 -5.42 -15.52
N LEU A 172 4.70 -5.66 -14.52
CA LEU A 172 5.11 -5.91 -13.14
C LEU A 172 5.93 -7.18 -13.00
N ASP A 173 5.47 -8.29 -13.58
CA ASP A 173 6.14 -9.59 -13.53
C ASP A 173 7.52 -9.51 -14.21
N ASP A 174 7.61 -8.90 -15.40
CA ASP A 174 8.88 -8.69 -16.13
C ASP A 174 9.86 -7.82 -15.32
N MET A 175 9.37 -6.78 -14.63
CA MET A 175 10.18 -5.94 -13.76
C MET A 175 10.67 -6.72 -12.54
N LEU A 176 9.81 -7.52 -11.93
CA LEU A 176 10.14 -8.32 -10.76
C LEU A 176 11.17 -9.40 -11.10
N ILE A 177 11.05 -10.07 -12.25
CA ILE A 177 12.04 -11.05 -12.72
C ILE A 177 13.41 -10.40 -12.90
N ARG A 178 13.49 -9.23 -13.56
CA ARG A 178 14.76 -8.50 -13.70
C ARG A 178 15.35 -8.10 -12.36
N PHE A 179 14.50 -7.72 -11.41
CA PHE A 179 14.92 -7.37 -10.06
C PHE A 179 15.46 -8.60 -9.31
N THR A 180 14.76 -9.74 -9.37
CA THR A 180 15.15 -10.97 -8.68
C THR A 180 16.41 -11.57 -9.26
N SER A 181 16.58 -11.61 -10.59
CA SER A 181 17.83 -12.04 -11.21
C SER A 181 19.01 -11.13 -10.85
N LYS A 182 18.78 -9.82 -10.69
CA LYS A 182 19.86 -8.86 -10.42
C LYS A 182 20.31 -8.84 -8.95
N PHE A 183 19.39 -9.01 -8.01
CA PHE A 183 19.64 -8.80 -6.58
C PHE A 183 19.48 -10.06 -5.72
N GLY A 184 19.08 -11.19 -6.31
CA GLY A 184 19.07 -12.48 -5.64
C GLY A 184 20.44 -13.15 -5.64
N ASP A 185 20.74 -13.89 -4.58
CA ASP A 185 21.89 -14.77 -4.51
C ASP A 185 21.47 -16.19 -4.92
N TYR A 186 22.09 -16.75 -5.94
CA TYR A 186 21.74 -18.09 -6.44
C TYR A 186 22.89 -18.72 -7.23
N ILE A 187 22.80 -20.04 -7.39
CA ILE A 187 23.56 -20.83 -8.34
C ILE A 187 22.74 -20.89 -9.64
N PRO A 188 23.32 -20.55 -10.82
CA PRO A 188 22.62 -20.63 -12.09
C PRO A 188 21.98 -22.00 -12.32
N GLU A 189 20.78 -22.02 -12.89
CA GLU A 189 19.98 -23.23 -13.14
C GLU A 189 19.57 -24.05 -11.89
N ASP A 190 19.82 -23.57 -10.66
CA ASP A 190 19.37 -24.21 -9.42
C ASP A 190 18.41 -23.29 -8.62
N PRO A 191 17.09 -23.42 -8.81
CA PRO A 191 16.10 -22.62 -8.08
C PRO A 191 16.16 -22.80 -6.56
N SER A 192 16.59 -23.97 -6.06
CA SER A 192 16.59 -24.28 -4.62
C SER A 192 17.64 -23.48 -3.85
N SER A 193 18.68 -23.03 -4.56
CA SER A 193 19.76 -22.19 -4.04
C SER A 193 19.35 -20.73 -3.81
N PHE A 194 18.23 -20.28 -4.40
CA PHE A 194 17.88 -18.87 -4.44
C PHE A 194 17.61 -18.29 -3.05
N ARG A 195 18.27 -17.18 -2.71
CA ARG A 195 18.06 -16.43 -1.47
C ARG A 195 17.98 -14.94 -1.73
N PHE A 196 17.15 -14.27 -0.93
CA PHE A 196 17.15 -12.81 -0.83
C PHE A 196 17.72 -12.35 0.50
N SER A 197 18.38 -11.19 0.50
CA SER A 197 18.67 -10.46 1.72
C SER A 197 17.37 -9.91 2.34
N SER A 198 17.41 -9.59 3.63
CA SER A 198 16.26 -9.04 4.36
C SER A 198 15.75 -7.72 3.78
N SER A 199 16.61 -6.93 3.12
CA SER A 199 16.23 -5.68 2.45
C SER A 199 15.31 -5.89 1.23
N PHE A 200 15.26 -7.10 0.69
CA PHE A 200 14.51 -7.42 -0.54
C PHE A 200 13.38 -8.43 -0.35
N SER A 201 13.37 -9.17 0.78
CA SER A 201 12.54 -10.36 0.95
C SER A 201 11.03 -10.12 0.89
N LEU A 202 10.54 -8.93 1.26
CA LEU A 202 9.12 -8.59 1.23
C LEU A 202 8.68 -8.05 -0.13
N TYR A 203 9.61 -7.56 -0.95
CA TYR A 203 9.27 -6.93 -2.23
C TYR A 203 8.50 -7.86 -3.20
N PRO A 204 8.90 -9.13 -3.41
CA PRO A 204 8.11 -10.07 -4.21
C PRO A 204 6.71 -10.31 -3.64
N GLN A 205 6.57 -10.34 -2.31
CA GLN A 205 5.27 -10.51 -1.65
C GLN A 205 4.37 -9.29 -1.89
N PHE A 206 4.90 -8.07 -1.84
CA PHE A 206 4.13 -6.88 -2.21
C PHE A 206 3.68 -6.92 -3.67
N MET A 207 4.53 -7.37 -4.59
CA MET A 207 4.16 -7.50 -6.01
C MET A 207 3.10 -8.57 -6.24
N TYR A 208 3.16 -9.68 -5.49
CA TYR A 208 2.12 -10.72 -5.50
C TYR A 208 0.75 -10.18 -5.09
N TYR A 209 0.67 -9.38 -4.03
CA TYR A 209 -0.60 -8.79 -3.62
C TYR A 209 -1.04 -7.64 -4.53
N LEU A 210 -0.11 -6.82 -5.03
CA LEU A 210 -0.40 -5.72 -5.96
C LEU A 210 -1.03 -6.23 -7.26
N ARG A 211 -0.47 -7.27 -7.89
CA ARG A 211 -0.95 -7.78 -9.19
C ARG A 211 -2.37 -8.35 -9.15
N ARG A 212 -2.82 -8.85 -7.99
CA ARG A 212 -4.18 -9.36 -7.76
C ARG A 212 -5.09 -8.39 -7.00
N SER A 213 -4.61 -7.17 -6.77
CA SER A 213 -5.38 -6.14 -6.10
C SER A 213 -6.42 -5.52 -7.04
N GLN A 214 -7.45 -4.91 -6.45
CA GLN A 214 -8.51 -4.17 -7.15
C GLN A 214 -8.00 -2.91 -7.88
N PHE A 215 -6.72 -2.55 -7.71
CA PHE A 215 -6.11 -1.46 -8.44
C PHE A 215 -5.80 -1.84 -9.90
N ILE A 216 -5.54 -3.14 -10.15
CA ILE A 216 -5.13 -3.67 -11.45
C ILE A 216 -6.19 -4.63 -11.98
N ASP A 217 -6.54 -5.65 -11.21
CA ASP A 217 -7.63 -6.56 -11.55
C ASP A 217 -8.96 -5.97 -11.07
N ILE A 218 -9.66 -5.32 -11.99
CA ILE A 218 -10.88 -4.56 -11.72
C ILE A 218 -12.16 -5.42 -11.83
N PHE A 219 -12.03 -6.73 -11.98
CA PHE A 219 -13.20 -7.62 -11.98
C PHE A 219 -14.00 -7.42 -10.69
N ASN A 220 -15.34 -7.40 -10.83
CA ASN A 220 -16.26 -7.18 -9.72
C ASN A 220 -16.10 -5.80 -9.00
N SER A 221 -15.52 -4.81 -9.67
CA SER A 221 -15.51 -3.40 -9.25
C SER A 221 -16.14 -2.52 -10.32
N SER A 222 -16.93 -1.53 -9.91
CA SER A 222 -17.43 -0.50 -10.83
C SER A 222 -16.30 0.43 -11.29
N PRO A 223 -16.46 1.17 -12.42
CA PRO A 223 -15.51 2.19 -12.83
C PRO A 223 -15.27 3.27 -11.76
N ASP A 224 -16.33 3.69 -11.06
CA ASP A 224 -16.26 4.70 -10.00
C ASP A 224 -15.50 4.20 -8.76
N GLU A 225 -15.72 2.96 -8.33
CA GLU A 225 -14.94 2.32 -7.27
C GLU A 225 -13.46 2.22 -7.65
N THR A 226 -13.18 1.78 -8.88
CA THR A 226 -11.82 1.67 -9.40
C THR A 226 -11.12 3.04 -9.39
N ALA A 227 -11.79 4.08 -9.89
CA ALA A 227 -11.27 5.45 -9.89
C ALA A 227 -11.00 5.95 -8.46
N PHE A 228 -11.91 5.67 -7.53
CA PHE A 228 -11.76 6.02 -6.12
C PHE A 228 -10.57 5.33 -5.47
N PHE A 229 -10.42 4.02 -5.65
CA PHE A 229 -9.31 3.24 -5.10
C PHE A 229 -7.96 3.74 -5.64
N ARG A 230 -7.85 3.90 -6.96
CA ARG A 230 -6.63 4.42 -7.61
C ARG A 230 -6.29 5.84 -7.14
N LEU A 231 -7.29 6.70 -6.95
CA LEU A 231 -7.08 8.07 -6.46
C LEU A 231 -6.54 8.07 -5.02
N MET A 232 -7.05 7.21 -4.14
CA MET A 232 -6.51 7.08 -2.78
C MET A 232 -5.07 6.57 -2.80
N LEU A 233 -4.78 5.50 -3.55
CA LEU A 233 -3.42 4.95 -3.67
C LEU A 233 -2.42 5.98 -4.20
N ASN A 234 -2.83 6.82 -5.16
CA ASN A 234 -1.96 7.85 -5.73
C ASN A 234 -1.72 9.05 -4.79
N ARG A 235 -2.47 9.17 -3.69
CA ARG A 235 -2.40 10.32 -2.78
C ARG A 235 -1.77 9.98 -1.43
N GLU A 236 -2.03 8.79 -0.91
CA GLU A 236 -1.66 8.42 0.46
C GLU A 236 -0.16 8.12 0.63
N ARG A 237 0.33 8.13 1.87
CA ARG A 237 1.75 7.90 2.20
C ARG A 237 2.11 6.42 2.04
N VAL A 238 3.40 6.12 2.14
CA VAL A 238 3.95 4.76 1.97
C VAL A 238 3.22 3.74 2.85
N THR A 239 3.09 4.01 4.14
CA THR A 239 2.43 3.13 5.12
C THR A 239 1.01 2.74 4.71
N GLU A 240 0.21 3.71 4.26
CA GLU A 240 -1.17 3.49 3.83
C GLU A 240 -1.24 2.81 2.46
N CYS A 241 -0.31 3.11 1.55
CA CYS A 241 -0.17 2.36 0.29
C CYS A 241 0.15 0.89 0.57
N LEU A 242 0.99 0.57 1.55
CA LEU A 242 1.29 -0.82 1.91
C LEU A 242 0.05 -1.54 2.41
N ILE A 243 -0.72 -0.93 3.32
CA ILE A 243 -1.99 -1.50 3.83
C ILE A 243 -2.99 -1.73 2.70
N MET A 244 -3.01 -0.82 1.72
CA MET A 244 -3.83 -0.96 0.51
C MET A 244 -3.39 -2.11 -0.39
N ILE A 245 -2.08 -2.30 -0.56
CA ILE A 245 -1.49 -3.34 -1.42
C ILE A 245 -1.62 -4.70 -0.74
N GLN A 246 -1.07 -4.82 0.47
CA GLN A 246 -1.10 -5.99 1.32
C GLN A 246 -1.80 -5.63 2.63
N PRO A 247 -3.10 -5.94 2.75
CA PRO A 247 -3.86 -5.76 3.98
C PRO A 247 -3.21 -6.41 5.20
N THR A 248 -3.49 -5.84 6.37
CA THR A 248 -3.03 -6.40 7.64
C THR A 248 -4.09 -7.31 8.25
N LEU A 249 -3.64 -8.33 8.99
CA LEU A 249 -4.51 -9.28 9.67
C LEU A 249 -3.97 -9.52 11.08
N PHE A 250 -4.78 -9.21 12.09
CA PHE A 250 -4.48 -9.46 13.49
C PHE A 250 -5.38 -10.55 14.05
N GLN A 251 -4.81 -11.46 14.82
CA GLN A 251 -5.52 -12.52 15.51
C GLN A 251 -5.67 -12.20 16.99
N TYR A 252 -6.89 -12.39 17.50
CA TYR A 252 -7.26 -12.28 18.90
C TYR A 252 -7.69 -13.67 19.36
N SER A 253 -7.07 -14.17 20.42
CA SER A 253 -7.42 -15.43 21.07
C SER A 253 -7.37 -15.27 22.59
N PHE A 254 -7.67 -16.33 23.32
CA PHE A 254 -7.51 -16.35 24.79
C PHE A 254 -6.04 -16.41 25.23
N ASP A 255 -5.12 -16.70 24.32
CA ASP A 255 -3.73 -17.04 24.63
C ASP A 255 -2.78 -15.83 24.68
N GLY A 256 -3.31 -14.61 24.74
CA GLY A 256 -2.50 -13.42 24.91
C GLY A 256 -3.01 -12.18 24.18
N PRO A 257 -2.16 -11.15 24.02
CA PRO A 257 -2.50 -9.94 23.28
C PRO A 257 -2.64 -10.23 21.77
N PRO A 258 -3.25 -9.31 21.01
CA PRO A 258 -3.41 -9.47 19.57
C PRO A 258 -2.07 -9.61 18.86
N ILE A 259 -1.96 -10.58 17.94
CA ILE A 259 -0.74 -10.85 17.17
C ILE A 259 -0.98 -10.67 15.66
N PRO A 260 -0.02 -10.11 14.90
CA PRO A 260 -0.11 -10.12 13.44
C PRO A 260 0.04 -11.54 12.92
N VAL A 261 -0.82 -11.92 11.98
CA VAL A 261 -0.82 -13.24 11.32
C VAL A 261 -0.70 -13.08 9.81
N LEU A 262 -0.37 -14.17 9.12
CA LEU A 262 -0.23 -14.15 7.66
C LEU A 262 -1.59 -13.86 7.02
N LEU A 263 -1.59 -13.11 5.92
CA LEU A 263 -2.79 -12.88 5.11
C LEU A 263 -3.10 -14.13 4.27
N ASP A 264 -3.46 -15.22 4.94
CA ASP A 264 -3.54 -16.56 4.39
C ASP A 264 -4.76 -17.31 4.95
N ILE A 265 -5.32 -18.24 4.17
CA ILE A 265 -6.46 -19.06 4.61
C ILE A 265 -6.15 -19.88 5.86
N SER A 266 -4.90 -20.30 6.05
CA SER A 266 -4.44 -21.02 7.24
C SER A 266 -4.58 -20.23 8.55
N SER A 267 -4.75 -18.90 8.47
CA SER A 267 -4.97 -18.06 9.66
C SER A 267 -6.44 -18.03 10.10
N ILE A 268 -7.37 -18.63 9.33
CA ILE A 268 -8.75 -18.78 9.77
C ILE A 268 -8.86 -20.00 10.69
N SER A 269 -9.29 -19.77 11.93
CA SER A 269 -9.59 -20.83 12.89
C SER A 269 -10.95 -20.62 13.58
N PRO A 270 -11.67 -21.69 13.95
CA PRO A 270 -12.97 -21.60 14.65
C PRO A 270 -12.95 -20.83 15.98
N ASP A 271 -11.82 -20.80 16.68
CA ASP A 271 -11.65 -20.33 18.05
C ASP A 271 -10.95 -18.96 18.18
N VAL A 272 -10.72 -18.26 17.07
CA VAL A 272 -10.07 -16.95 17.06
C VAL A 272 -10.97 -15.88 16.46
N ILE A 273 -10.68 -14.61 16.76
CA ILE A 273 -11.25 -13.46 16.07
C ILE A 273 -10.15 -12.80 15.25
N LEU A 274 -10.45 -12.43 14.01
CA LEU A 274 -9.51 -11.74 13.14
C LEU A 274 -9.96 -10.30 12.91
N LEU A 275 -9.04 -9.34 13.06
CA LEU A 275 -9.20 -7.96 12.62
C LEU A 275 -8.41 -7.77 11.34
N PHE A 276 -9.12 -7.61 10.24
CA PHE A 276 -8.57 -7.38 8.91
C PHE A 276 -8.71 -5.92 8.53
N ASP A 277 -7.63 -5.33 8.03
CA ASP A 277 -7.59 -3.94 7.59
C ASP A 277 -6.95 -3.82 6.20
N SER A 278 -7.76 -3.44 5.22
CA SER A 278 -7.35 -3.24 3.82
C SER A 278 -7.40 -1.77 3.39
N TYR A 279 -7.25 -0.85 4.34
CA TYR A 279 -7.47 0.59 4.16
C TYR A 279 -8.94 0.97 3.95
N PHE A 280 -9.61 0.42 2.94
CA PHE A 280 -11.01 0.75 2.58
C PHE A 280 -12.04 -0.03 3.40
N TYR A 281 -11.67 -1.22 3.88
CA TYR A 281 -12.51 -2.10 4.67
C TYR A 281 -11.80 -2.45 5.97
N VAL A 282 -12.55 -2.43 7.05
CA VAL A 282 -12.14 -3.00 8.34
C VAL A 282 -13.11 -4.11 8.65
N VAL A 283 -12.63 -5.35 8.75
CA VAL A 283 -13.47 -6.53 8.95
C VAL A 283 -13.12 -7.19 10.27
N ILE A 284 -14.10 -7.33 11.15
CA ILE A 284 -14.01 -8.19 12.33
C ILE A 284 -14.65 -9.53 11.96
N HIS A 285 -13.82 -10.55 11.86
CA HIS A 285 -14.23 -11.91 11.51
C HIS A 285 -14.20 -12.80 12.74
N TYR A 286 -15.36 -13.31 13.14
CA TYR A 286 -15.51 -14.20 14.30
C TYR A 286 -15.45 -15.67 13.85
N GLY A 287 -14.51 -16.44 14.39
CA GLY A 287 -14.47 -17.89 14.21
C GLY A 287 -15.77 -18.57 14.65
N SER A 288 -16.10 -19.71 14.05
CA SER A 288 -17.39 -20.39 14.24
C SER A 288 -17.70 -20.76 15.70
N LYS A 289 -16.71 -21.17 16.50
CA LYS A 289 -16.89 -21.44 17.94
C LYS A 289 -17.13 -20.14 18.72
N ILE A 290 -16.36 -19.08 18.44
CA ILE A 290 -16.55 -17.77 19.07
C ILE A 290 -17.95 -17.23 18.76
N ALA A 291 -18.36 -17.30 17.50
CA ALA A 291 -19.68 -16.90 17.05
C ALA A 291 -20.80 -17.72 17.74
N GLN A 292 -20.59 -19.02 17.93
CA GLN A 292 -21.52 -19.88 18.67
C GLN A 292 -21.63 -19.48 20.15
N TRP A 293 -20.51 -19.25 20.84
CA TRP A 293 -20.53 -18.80 22.24
C TRP A 293 -21.22 -17.46 22.44
N ARG A 294 -20.98 -16.51 21.52
CA ARG A 294 -21.69 -15.22 21.50
C ARG A 294 -23.19 -15.40 21.26
N LYS A 295 -23.62 -16.32 20.38
CA LYS A 295 -25.04 -16.63 20.14
C LYS A 295 -25.71 -17.26 21.35
N LEU A 296 -25.00 -18.09 22.11
CA LEU A 296 -25.46 -18.68 23.37
C LEU A 296 -25.49 -17.66 24.52
N GLY A 297 -24.98 -16.44 24.32
CA GLY A 297 -25.00 -15.37 25.31
C GLY A 297 -23.99 -15.54 26.44
N TYR A 298 -22.94 -16.34 26.25
CA TYR A 298 -21.90 -16.53 27.27
C TYR A 298 -21.17 -15.24 27.60
N ASP A 299 -21.08 -14.28 26.67
CA ASP A 299 -20.52 -12.95 26.90
C ASP A 299 -21.29 -12.11 27.94
N LYS A 300 -22.54 -12.48 28.25
CA LYS A 300 -23.40 -11.80 29.23
C LYS A 300 -23.33 -12.43 30.61
N ASP A 301 -22.79 -13.64 30.73
CA ASP A 301 -22.61 -14.32 32.01
C ASP A 301 -21.38 -13.72 32.73
N PRO A 302 -21.52 -13.22 33.97
CA PRO A 302 -20.39 -12.75 34.78
C PRO A 302 -19.26 -13.78 34.92
N ASN A 303 -19.55 -15.08 34.85
CA ASN A 303 -18.55 -16.16 34.93
C ASN A 303 -17.67 -16.27 33.68
N HIS A 304 -18.07 -15.64 32.57
CA HIS A 304 -17.40 -15.70 31.27
C HIS A 304 -16.85 -14.32 30.84
N GLU A 305 -16.37 -13.54 31.81
CA GLU A 305 -15.81 -12.21 31.58
C GLU A 305 -14.68 -12.20 30.52
N ASN A 306 -13.89 -13.27 30.45
CA ASN A 306 -12.81 -13.40 29.46
C ASN A 306 -13.33 -13.38 28.02
N LEU A 307 -14.48 -14.02 27.75
CA LEU A 307 -15.09 -14.00 26.42
C LEU A 307 -15.59 -12.60 26.07
N ARG A 308 -16.20 -11.89 27.03
CA ARG A 308 -16.62 -10.50 26.84
C ARG A 308 -15.42 -9.60 26.47
N LYS A 309 -14.32 -9.70 27.23
CA LYS A 309 -13.08 -8.95 26.95
C LYS A 309 -12.51 -9.28 25.57
N LEU A 310 -12.53 -10.57 25.17
CA LEU A 310 -12.08 -11.01 23.86
C LEU A 310 -12.92 -10.41 22.72
N LEU A 311 -14.24 -10.30 22.89
CA LEU A 311 -15.14 -9.69 21.91
C LEU A 311 -14.98 -8.16 21.84
N GLU A 312 -14.69 -7.49 22.96
CA GLU A 312 -14.52 -6.04 23.04
C GLU A 312 -13.18 -5.56 22.44
N ALA A 313 -12.11 -6.31 22.59
CA ALA A 313 -10.77 -5.92 22.13
C ALA A 313 -10.70 -5.54 20.62
N PRO A 314 -11.14 -6.38 19.67
CA PRO A 314 -11.09 -6.03 18.24
C PRO A 314 -12.04 -4.89 17.88
N GLU A 315 -13.11 -4.67 18.66
CA GLU A 315 -14.05 -3.56 18.46
C GLU A 315 -13.40 -2.21 18.80
N LEU A 316 -12.60 -2.16 19.87
CA LEU A 316 -11.83 -0.97 20.25
C LEU A 316 -10.78 -0.62 19.19
N ASP A 317 -10.03 -1.62 18.74
CA ASP A 317 -8.98 -1.45 17.73
C ASP A 317 -9.58 -1.05 16.38
N ALA A 318 -10.68 -1.69 15.96
CA ALA A 318 -11.41 -1.29 14.76
C ALA A 318 -11.95 0.15 14.84
N ALA A 319 -12.49 0.55 16.00
CA ALA A 319 -12.98 1.90 16.20
C ALA A 319 -11.85 2.94 16.12
N ALA A 320 -10.65 2.62 16.64
CA ALA A 320 -9.47 3.46 16.53
C ALA A 320 -9.05 3.66 15.07
N LEU A 321 -8.97 2.57 14.29
CA LEU A 321 -8.66 2.61 12.85
C LEU A 321 -9.67 3.46 12.07
N VAL A 322 -10.97 3.27 12.34
CA VAL A 322 -12.07 4.01 11.72
C VAL A 322 -12.03 5.51 12.07
N ALA A 323 -11.62 5.85 13.29
CA ALA A 323 -11.57 7.24 13.76
C ALA A 323 -10.44 8.06 13.12
N GLU A 324 -9.28 7.44 12.85
CA GLU A 324 -8.10 8.11 12.29
C GLU A 324 -8.16 8.26 10.75
N ARG A 325 -8.80 7.31 10.07
CA ARG A 325 -8.70 7.19 8.61
C ARG A 325 -9.64 8.10 7.85
N ILE A 326 -9.14 8.68 6.76
CA ILE A 326 -9.93 9.41 5.77
C ILE A 326 -9.55 8.91 4.38
N PRO A 327 -10.51 8.46 3.56
CA PRO A 327 -11.93 8.31 3.85
C PRO A 327 -12.18 7.24 4.91
N VAL A 328 -13.30 7.37 5.63
CA VAL A 328 -13.70 6.42 6.67
C VAL A 328 -13.92 5.05 6.03
N PRO A 329 -13.28 3.98 6.53
CA PRO A 329 -13.45 2.64 5.96
C PRO A 329 -14.84 2.09 6.26
N LYS A 330 -15.29 1.15 5.43
CA LYS A 330 -16.51 0.37 5.71
C LYS A 330 -16.19 -0.67 6.77
N LEU A 331 -16.77 -0.51 7.96
CA LEU A 331 -16.67 -1.48 9.05
C LEU A 331 -17.65 -2.63 8.81
N ILE A 332 -17.14 -3.86 8.80
CA ILE A 332 -17.91 -5.08 8.56
C ILE A 332 -17.67 -6.02 9.73
N LYS A 333 -18.74 -6.60 10.25
CA LYS A 333 -18.68 -7.65 11.27
C LYS A 333 -19.32 -8.90 10.70
N CYS A 334 -18.62 -10.01 10.74
CA CYS A 334 -19.10 -11.25 10.14
C CYS A 334 -18.64 -12.48 10.91
N ASP A 335 -19.46 -13.51 10.88
CA ASP A 335 -19.11 -14.84 11.40
C ASP A 335 -18.48 -15.66 10.27
N GLN A 336 -17.65 -16.65 10.64
CA GLN A 336 -17.19 -17.69 9.73
C GLN A 336 -18.38 -18.33 9.02
N TYR A 337 -18.28 -18.51 7.70
CA TYR A 337 -19.34 -18.96 6.79
C TYR A 337 -20.50 -17.97 6.57
N GLY A 338 -20.45 -16.77 7.13
CA GLY A 338 -21.39 -15.69 6.83
C GLY A 338 -21.13 -15.05 5.46
N SER A 339 -22.17 -14.50 4.83
CA SER A 339 -22.05 -13.91 3.48
C SER A 339 -21.04 -12.76 3.38
N GLN A 340 -20.89 -11.98 4.46
CA GLN A 340 -19.95 -10.85 4.54
C GLN A 340 -18.50 -11.30 4.77
N ALA A 341 -18.24 -12.57 5.13
CA ALA A 341 -16.87 -13.09 5.29
C ALA A 341 -16.08 -13.07 3.97
N ARG A 342 -16.78 -13.00 2.82
CA ARG A 342 -16.17 -12.84 1.49
C ARG A 342 -15.24 -11.63 1.36
N PHE A 343 -15.47 -10.56 2.14
CA PHE A 343 -14.61 -9.37 2.14
C PHE A 343 -13.21 -9.67 2.69
N LEU A 344 -13.10 -10.65 3.60
CA LEU A 344 -11.82 -11.19 4.06
C LEU A 344 -11.30 -12.24 3.08
N LEU A 345 -12.10 -13.27 2.77
CA LEU A 345 -11.68 -14.45 2.00
C LEU A 345 -11.12 -14.08 0.61
N ALA A 346 -11.71 -13.10 -0.07
CA ALA A 346 -11.26 -12.67 -1.40
C ALA A 346 -9.87 -12.01 -1.39
N LYS A 347 -9.32 -11.68 -0.21
CA LYS A 347 -8.02 -11.02 -0.05
C LYS A 347 -6.95 -11.93 0.53
N LEU A 348 -7.31 -13.13 0.99
CA LEU A 348 -6.36 -14.09 1.54
C LEU A 348 -5.55 -14.80 0.44
N ASN A 349 -4.34 -15.22 0.79
CA ASN A 349 -3.56 -16.15 0.01
C ASN A 349 -4.24 -17.55 0.01
N PRO A 350 -4.54 -18.13 -1.16
CA PRO A 350 -5.15 -19.46 -1.27
C PRO A 350 -4.08 -20.56 -1.14
N SER A 351 -3.45 -20.70 0.02
CA SER A 351 -2.49 -21.79 0.29
C SER A 351 -3.16 -23.17 0.33
N SER A 352 -4.44 -23.23 0.69
CA SER A 352 -5.31 -24.40 0.62
C SER A 352 -6.49 -24.14 -0.31
N THR A 353 -6.63 -24.96 -1.35
CA THR A 353 -7.68 -24.89 -2.37
C THR A 353 -8.39 -26.23 -2.53
N GLN A 354 -9.52 -26.25 -3.24
CA GLN A 354 -10.26 -27.46 -3.58
C GLN A 354 -9.42 -28.52 -4.33
N LYS A 355 -8.30 -28.12 -4.95
CA LYS A 355 -7.41 -29.00 -5.71
C LYS A 355 -6.29 -29.62 -4.85
N THR A 356 -5.99 -29.04 -3.69
CA THR A 356 -4.82 -29.41 -2.85
C THR A 356 -5.19 -30.12 -1.55
N GLN A 357 -6.46 -30.48 -1.36
CA GLN A 357 -6.97 -31.11 -0.14
C GLN A 357 -6.11 -32.30 0.32
N THR A 358 -5.49 -32.14 1.49
CA THR A 358 -4.71 -33.18 2.17
C THR A 358 -5.06 -33.34 3.65
N VAL A 359 -5.83 -32.41 4.24
CA VAL A 359 -6.17 -32.43 5.67
C VAL A 359 -7.66 -32.14 5.89
N ASP A 360 -8.34 -33.04 6.59
CA ASP A 360 -9.73 -32.85 7.04
C ASP A 360 -9.82 -31.71 8.07
N GLY A 361 -10.68 -30.73 7.81
CA GLY A 361 -11.07 -29.70 8.79
C GLY A 361 -10.42 -28.31 8.66
N SER A 362 -9.53 -28.08 7.70
CA SER A 362 -9.03 -26.74 7.38
C SER A 362 -9.96 -26.00 6.42
N ASP A 363 -10.14 -24.69 6.60
CA ASP A 363 -10.87 -23.86 5.63
C ASP A 363 -10.15 -23.81 4.28
N ILE A 364 -10.94 -23.67 3.22
CA ILE A 364 -10.49 -23.73 1.82
C ILE A 364 -11.01 -22.51 1.08
N ILE A 365 -10.19 -21.93 0.20
CA ILE A 365 -10.64 -20.89 -0.74
C ILE A 365 -10.94 -21.53 -2.09
N PHE A 366 -12.18 -21.34 -2.56
CA PHE A 366 -12.58 -21.72 -3.91
C PHE A 366 -12.09 -20.70 -4.93
N THR A 367 -10.91 -20.95 -5.49
CA THR A 367 -10.30 -20.10 -6.53
C THR A 367 -9.37 -20.90 -7.43
N ASP A 368 -9.11 -20.38 -8.63
CA ASP A 368 -8.03 -20.84 -9.52
C ASP A 368 -6.78 -19.95 -9.42
N ASP A 369 -6.79 -18.97 -8.51
CA ASP A 369 -5.66 -18.10 -8.25
C ASP A 369 -4.44 -18.87 -7.73
N ILE A 370 -3.27 -18.41 -8.15
CA ILE A 370 -1.98 -18.97 -7.74
C ILE A 370 -1.68 -18.52 -6.30
N SER A 371 -1.23 -19.45 -5.45
CA SER A 371 -0.78 -19.12 -4.09
C SER A 371 0.55 -18.37 -4.10
N LEU A 372 0.84 -17.63 -3.03
CA LEU A 372 2.11 -16.92 -2.85
C LEU A 372 3.30 -17.88 -2.98
N GLN A 373 3.19 -19.10 -2.43
CA GLN A 373 4.25 -20.09 -2.50
C GLN A 373 4.58 -20.47 -3.95
N VAL A 374 3.57 -20.83 -4.75
CA VAL A 374 3.75 -21.18 -6.16
C VAL A 374 4.26 -19.98 -6.98
N PHE A 375 3.79 -18.77 -6.66
CA PHE A 375 4.29 -17.54 -7.28
C PHE A 375 5.78 -17.32 -7.02
N ILE A 376 6.23 -17.49 -5.78
CA ILE A 376 7.65 -17.35 -5.41
C ILE A 376 8.50 -18.44 -6.05
N GLU A 377 8.05 -19.69 -6.07
CA GLU A 377 8.76 -20.80 -6.74
C GLU A 377 8.95 -20.54 -8.23
N HIS A 378 7.90 -20.08 -8.92
CA HIS A 378 7.99 -19.70 -10.33
C HIS A 378 8.94 -18.52 -10.55
N LEU A 379 8.89 -17.52 -9.67
CA LEU A 379 9.77 -16.36 -9.75
C LEU A 379 11.24 -16.74 -9.58
N GLN A 380 11.54 -17.62 -8.62
CA GLN A 380 12.88 -18.16 -8.39
C GLN A 380 13.35 -18.97 -9.60
N ALA A 381 12.51 -19.84 -10.14
CA ALA A 381 12.83 -20.64 -11.32
C ALA A 381 13.13 -19.78 -12.56
N LEU A 382 12.44 -18.64 -12.73
CA LEU A 382 12.71 -17.70 -13.81
C LEU A 382 13.97 -16.87 -13.54
N ALA A 383 14.22 -16.50 -12.27
CA ALA A 383 15.36 -15.68 -11.90
C ALA A 383 16.70 -16.34 -12.21
N VAL A 384 16.80 -17.66 -11.95
CA VAL A 384 18.05 -18.43 -12.07
C VAL A 384 18.41 -18.87 -13.50
N ARG A 385 17.49 -18.69 -14.46
CA ARG A 385 17.67 -19.00 -15.88
C ARG A 385 18.29 -17.85 -16.70
N GLY A 386 18.38 -16.67 -16.09
CA GLY A 386 18.79 -15.42 -16.72
C GLY A 386 20.29 -15.17 -16.73
#